data_AF-A0A497KXK8-F1
#
_entry.id   AF-A0A497KXK8-F1
#
_cell.length_a   1.000
_cell.length_b   1.000
_cell.length_c   1.000
_cell.angle_alpha   90.00
_cell.angle_beta   90.00
_cell.angle_gamma   90.00
#
_symmetry.space_group_name_H-M   'P 1'
#
loop_
_entity.id
_entity.type
_entity.pdbx_description
1 polymer ?
#
loop_
_entity_poly.entity_id
_entity_poly.type
_entity_poly.pdbx_seq_one_letter_code
_entity_poly.pdbx_strand_id
1 'polypeptide(L)'
;MVTDARWAAKITALLHDPPDKPFAIAGHKERARALLRIALGREPTAGEWECAKRADQIASAADRVNFPQGSEAYWHRERAVLTHPLAGRALDLRSLADITTEKVFPKVEEAVRQLVDGTFDLRQRYLRLWRLLPEALGKACPDIGSLWAMLPADTRQPDHPLHQHVSITAAIADALPNPALLVFSLRPVQEFISAARRTQDLWMGSWLISYLVWAAIKSIAQAYGPDVLIYPALREQPLCDLWLVDEGVIPEGQRPSVDHLTLATLPNKFVALLPAPEASKAAEAAEAVLREKWVALVEAVRQGLEKTALRPDNRWPIAMWERQAKAQWEVYWAVLPWPGANVSKPEDQAKAVRDLFEDLCNPDHGWQFGRVYELCERSGAYAPNWGTTYSLLYTLADRAFNARKGMRSFIQAEEKGEKCTLCGQRSAVHGEDTSRRGVRRFWGSLAQEVRQQSANVAGALAGEHAALKAPDGSGEGRER
;
A
#
# COMPACT_ATOMS: atom_id res chain seq x y z
N MET A 1 16.79 6.31 4.02
CA MET A 1 15.86 7.45 3.88
C MET A 1 16.10 8.03 2.50
N VAL A 2 15.03 8.23 1.73
CA VAL A 2 15.11 8.88 0.42
C VAL A 2 15.61 10.32 0.60
N THR A 3 16.62 10.69 -0.18
CA THR A 3 17.22 12.03 -0.18
C THR A 3 16.33 13.01 -0.94
N ASP A 4 16.48 14.31 -0.71
CA ASP A 4 15.78 15.36 -1.49
C ASP A 4 15.97 15.18 -3.01
N ALA A 5 17.16 14.73 -3.43
CA ALA A 5 17.44 14.43 -4.83
C ALA A 5 16.56 13.31 -5.40
N ARG A 6 16.26 12.26 -4.62
CA ARG A 6 15.36 11.19 -5.04
C ARG A 6 13.91 11.65 -5.08
N TRP A 7 13.46 12.46 -4.11
CA TRP A 7 12.11 13.06 -4.17
C TRP A 7 11.95 13.98 -5.38
N ALA A 8 12.97 14.77 -5.73
CA ALA A 8 12.97 15.59 -6.94
C ALA A 8 12.88 14.73 -8.22
N ALA A 9 13.61 13.62 -8.30
CA ALA A 9 13.51 12.66 -9.40
C ALA A 9 12.12 12.03 -9.48
N LYS A 10 11.51 11.68 -8.35
CA LYS A 10 10.13 11.15 -8.29
C LYS A 10 9.08 12.17 -8.71
N ILE A 11 9.19 13.44 -8.29
CA ILE A 11 8.32 14.53 -8.76
C ILE A 11 8.49 14.70 -10.28
N THR A 12 9.74 14.65 -10.76
CA THR A 12 10.05 14.72 -12.19
C THR A 12 9.37 13.60 -12.96
N ALA A 13 9.46 12.36 -12.47
CA ALA A 13 8.81 11.19 -13.03
C ALA A 13 7.28 11.25 -12.96
N LEU A 14 6.71 11.78 -11.87
CA LEU A 14 5.26 11.88 -11.67
C LEU A 14 4.61 12.88 -12.66
N LEU A 15 5.31 13.96 -13.01
CA LEU A 15 4.80 15.04 -13.86
C LEU A 15 5.49 15.13 -15.23
N HIS A 16 6.31 14.13 -15.61
CA HIS A 16 6.97 14.10 -16.93
C HIS A 16 5.94 14.09 -18.08
N ASP A 17 4.82 13.41 -17.83
CA ASP A 17 3.60 13.47 -18.60
C ASP A 17 2.59 14.32 -17.82
N PRO A 18 2.12 15.44 -18.39
CA PRO A 18 1.20 16.30 -17.69
C PRO A 18 -0.20 15.66 -17.69
N PRO A 19 -1.05 15.92 -16.67
CA PRO A 19 -2.37 15.30 -16.57
C PRO A 19 -3.27 15.50 -17.80
N ASP A 20 -3.09 16.62 -18.51
CA ASP A 20 -3.85 17.00 -19.70
C ASP A 20 -3.31 16.38 -21.01
N LYS A 21 -2.25 15.55 -20.95
CA LYS A 21 -1.69 14.81 -22.10
C LYS A 21 -2.75 14.08 -22.95
N PRO A 22 -3.78 13.43 -22.37
CA PRO A 22 -4.79 12.72 -23.16
C PRO A 22 -5.61 13.63 -24.09
N PHE A 23 -5.67 14.93 -23.81
CA PHE A 23 -6.36 15.90 -24.65
C PHE A 23 -5.50 16.38 -25.84
N ALA A 24 -4.18 16.52 -25.65
CA ALA A 24 -3.26 16.84 -26.74
C ALA A 24 -1.82 16.36 -26.48
N ILE A 25 -1.28 15.54 -27.37
CA ILE A 25 0.12 15.08 -27.31
C ILE A 25 1.08 16.19 -27.75
N ALA A 26 0.70 17.04 -28.70
CA ALA A 26 1.56 18.14 -29.14
C ALA A 26 1.84 19.11 -27.96
N GLY A 27 3.11 19.47 -27.77
CA GLY A 27 3.52 20.42 -26.73
C GLY A 27 3.50 19.90 -25.28
N HIS A 28 3.27 18.60 -25.05
CA HIS A 28 3.14 18.07 -23.68
C HIS A 28 4.42 18.21 -22.85
N LYS A 29 5.60 18.21 -23.48
CA LYS A 29 6.89 18.34 -22.77
C LYS A 29 7.11 19.73 -22.22
N GLU A 30 6.70 20.75 -22.97
CA GLU A 30 6.74 22.15 -22.54
C GLU A 30 5.80 22.38 -21.36
N ARG A 31 4.59 21.80 -21.44
CA ARG A 31 3.60 21.82 -20.35
C ARG A 31 4.10 21.08 -19.11
N ALA A 32 4.67 19.88 -19.27
CA ALA A 32 5.30 19.13 -18.18
C ALA A 32 6.39 19.95 -17.48
N ARG A 33 7.30 20.59 -18.25
CA ARG A 33 8.35 21.46 -17.68
C ARG A 33 7.77 22.63 -16.90
N ALA A 34 6.68 23.25 -17.38
CA ALA A 34 6.01 24.30 -16.63
C ALA A 34 5.45 23.81 -15.28
N LEU A 35 4.79 22.64 -15.25
CA LEU A 35 4.34 22.03 -13.99
C LEU A 35 5.51 21.67 -13.06
N LEU A 36 6.62 21.19 -13.62
CA LEU A 36 7.82 20.84 -12.84
C LEU A 36 8.49 22.06 -12.22
N ARG A 37 8.54 23.20 -12.91
CA ARG A 37 9.03 24.46 -12.31
C ARG A 37 8.24 24.83 -11.07
N ILE A 38 6.91 24.66 -11.12
CA ILE A 38 6.03 24.92 -9.98
C ILE A 38 6.30 23.90 -8.87
N ALA A 39 6.27 22.60 -9.21
CA ALA A 39 6.38 21.52 -8.24
C ALA A 39 7.75 21.46 -7.54
N LEU A 40 8.85 21.67 -8.27
CA LEU A 40 10.21 21.66 -7.73
C LEU A 40 10.65 23.04 -7.22
N GLY A 41 9.99 24.13 -7.62
CA GLY A 41 10.47 25.50 -7.41
C GLY A 41 11.69 25.88 -8.27
N ARG A 42 12.07 25.02 -9.22
CA ARG A 42 13.17 25.21 -10.17
C ARG A 42 12.97 24.36 -11.41
N GLU A 43 13.76 24.59 -12.46
CA GLU A 43 13.84 23.65 -13.57
C GLU A 43 14.35 22.27 -13.11
N PRO A 44 13.82 21.16 -13.66
CA PRO A 44 14.39 19.86 -13.46
C PRO A 44 15.80 19.82 -14.08
N THR A 45 16.72 19.15 -13.40
CA THR A 45 18.07 18.93 -13.93
C THR A 45 18.00 17.95 -15.11
N ALA A 46 19.04 17.96 -15.96
CA ALA A 46 19.14 17.00 -17.06
C ALA A 46 19.14 15.55 -16.56
N GLY A 47 19.76 15.26 -15.41
CA GLY A 47 19.78 13.93 -14.82
C GLY A 47 18.41 13.46 -14.33
N GLU A 48 17.63 14.34 -13.68
CA GLU A 48 16.26 14.04 -13.25
C GLU A 48 15.35 13.75 -14.46
N TRP A 49 15.46 14.56 -15.51
CA TRP A 49 14.67 14.41 -16.72
C TRP A 49 15.01 13.13 -17.50
N GLU A 50 16.29 12.81 -17.68
CA GLU A 50 16.69 11.56 -18.34
C GLU A 50 16.35 10.32 -17.50
N CYS A 51 16.42 10.41 -16.16
CA CYS A 51 15.94 9.35 -15.27
C CYS A 51 14.44 9.11 -15.44
N ALA A 52 13.63 10.18 -15.41
CA ALA A 52 12.18 10.10 -15.61
C ALA A 52 11.83 9.50 -16.99
N LYS A 53 12.54 9.90 -18.05
CA LYS A 53 12.36 9.36 -19.40
C LYS A 53 12.73 7.88 -19.49
N ARG A 54 13.83 7.46 -18.86
CA ARG A 54 14.21 6.04 -18.79
C ARG A 54 13.17 5.23 -18.02
N ALA A 55 12.68 5.76 -16.91
CA ALA A 55 11.64 5.12 -16.11
C ALA A 55 10.32 4.99 -16.87
N ASP A 56 9.91 6.03 -17.61
CA ASP A 56 8.73 6.00 -18.49
C ASP A 56 8.85 4.92 -19.55
N GLN A 57 10.01 4.81 -20.22
CA GLN A 57 10.24 3.76 -21.22
C GLN A 57 10.09 2.34 -20.65
N ILE A 58 10.53 2.13 -19.40
CA ILE A 58 10.38 0.84 -18.70
C ILE A 58 8.92 0.63 -18.30
N ALA A 59 8.27 1.61 -17.67
CA ALA A 59 6.87 1.53 -17.24
C ALA A 59 5.95 1.28 -18.44
N SER A 60 6.11 2.08 -19.49
CA SER A 60 5.38 1.96 -20.75
C SER A 60 5.52 0.57 -21.36
N ALA A 61 6.73 0.00 -21.40
CA ALA A 61 6.93 -1.35 -21.95
C ALA A 61 6.29 -2.47 -21.10
N ALA A 62 5.96 -2.21 -19.84
CA ALA A 62 5.21 -3.12 -18.98
C ALA A 62 3.68 -2.92 -19.09
N ASP A 63 3.23 -1.67 -19.24
CA ASP A 63 1.80 -1.32 -19.22
C ASP A 63 1.11 -1.51 -20.59
N ARG A 64 1.83 -1.34 -21.70
CA ARG A 64 1.22 -1.31 -23.05
C ARG A 64 1.95 -2.11 -24.11
N VAL A 65 1.20 -2.47 -25.15
CA VAL A 65 1.76 -3.14 -26.33
C VAL A 65 2.73 -2.21 -27.08
N ASN A 66 3.82 -2.78 -27.58
CA ASN A 66 4.78 -2.08 -28.43
C ASN A 66 4.21 -1.90 -29.84
N PHE A 67 3.32 -0.91 -30.01
CA PHE A 67 2.68 -0.60 -31.29
C PHE A 67 3.70 -0.29 -32.39
N PRO A 68 3.39 -0.62 -33.66
CA PRO A 68 4.19 -0.17 -34.80
C PRO A 68 4.31 1.36 -34.85
N GLN A 69 5.42 1.85 -35.39
CA GLN A 69 5.69 3.27 -35.54
C GLN A 69 4.58 3.96 -36.37
N GLY A 70 4.12 5.13 -35.93
CA GLY A 70 3.05 5.90 -36.59
C GLY A 70 1.62 5.51 -36.18
N SER A 71 1.44 4.58 -35.25
CA SER A 71 0.12 4.28 -34.67
C SER A 71 -0.31 5.40 -33.73
N GLU A 72 -1.43 6.07 -34.03
CA GLU A 72 -1.95 7.22 -33.29
C GLU A 72 -3.46 7.06 -33.03
N ALA A 73 -3.96 7.61 -31.92
CA ALA A 73 -5.39 7.67 -31.60
C ALA A 73 -5.76 9.08 -31.13
N TYR A 74 -6.67 9.72 -31.85
CA TYR A 74 -7.00 11.14 -31.69
C TYR A 74 -8.37 11.33 -31.04
N TRP A 75 -8.44 11.32 -29.71
CA TRP A 75 -9.70 11.48 -28.97
C TRP A 75 -10.38 12.84 -29.12
N HIS A 76 -9.67 13.84 -29.66
CA HIS A 76 -10.26 15.14 -30.03
C HIS A 76 -10.93 15.12 -31.41
N ARG A 77 -10.76 14.06 -32.21
CA ARG A 77 -11.36 13.88 -33.54
C ARG A 77 -12.27 12.65 -33.61
N GLU A 78 -11.97 11.65 -32.81
CA GLU A 78 -12.62 10.35 -32.79
C GLU A 78 -13.31 10.09 -31.45
N ARG A 79 -14.14 9.04 -31.42
CA ARG A 79 -14.88 8.64 -30.23
C ARG A 79 -13.92 8.23 -29.10
N ALA A 80 -13.93 8.98 -28.00
CA ALA A 80 -13.16 8.68 -26.81
C ALA A 80 -13.83 7.55 -26.01
N VAL A 81 -13.08 6.49 -25.69
CA VAL A 81 -13.58 5.32 -24.96
C VAL A 81 -12.58 4.86 -23.91
N LEU A 82 -13.05 4.44 -22.73
CA LEU A 82 -12.23 3.68 -21.78
C LEU A 82 -12.53 2.19 -21.96
N THR A 83 -11.53 1.34 -21.86
CA THR A 83 -11.71 -0.11 -21.97
C THR A 83 -11.43 -0.76 -20.63
N HIS A 84 -12.36 -1.54 -20.11
CA HIS A 84 -12.10 -2.27 -18.87
C HIS A 84 -11.00 -3.32 -19.09
N PRO A 85 -9.88 -3.32 -18.34
CA PRO A 85 -8.70 -4.14 -18.66
C PRO A 85 -8.96 -5.65 -18.63
N LEU A 86 -9.85 -6.12 -17.74
CA LEU A 86 -10.22 -7.54 -17.66
C LEU A 86 -11.41 -7.93 -18.54
N ALA A 87 -12.48 -7.13 -18.53
CA ALA A 87 -13.73 -7.46 -19.23
C ALA A 87 -13.73 -7.08 -20.72
N GLY A 88 -12.80 -6.24 -21.16
CA GLY A 88 -12.76 -5.70 -22.52
C GLY A 88 -13.96 -4.79 -22.87
N ARG A 89 -14.78 -4.41 -21.88
CA ARG A 89 -15.97 -3.58 -22.10
C ARG A 89 -15.58 -2.12 -22.30
N ALA A 90 -16.08 -1.52 -23.37
CA ALA A 90 -15.93 -0.09 -23.63
C ALA A 90 -16.92 0.76 -22.80
N LEU A 91 -16.42 1.85 -22.24
CA LEU A 91 -17.19 2.95 -21.66
C LEU A 91 -17.03 4.17 -22.57
N ASP A 92 -18.13 4.62 -23.16
CA ASP A 92 -18.15 5.77 -24.06
C ASP A 92 -18.08 7.08 -23.28
N LEU A 93 -17.05 7.89 -23.54
CA LEU A 93 -16.85 9.20 -22.92
C LEU A 93 -17.55 10.33 -23.69
N ARG A 94 -18.24 10.00 -24.79
CA ARG A 94 -18.82 10.97 -25.74
C ARG A 94 -17.73 11.87 -26.32
N SER A 95 -18.13 12.99 -26.93
CA SER A 95 -17.18 13.95 -27.49
C SER A 95 -16.46 14.71 -26.38
N LEU A 96 -15.14 14.70 -26.43
CA LEU A 96 -14.27 15.56 -25.62
C LEU A 96 -13.72 16.74 -26.43
N ALA A 97 -14.26 17.01 -27.62
CA ALA A 97 -13.71 17.99 -28.57
C ALA A 97 -13.69 19.43 -28.03
N ASP A 98 -14.60 19.79 -27.12
CA ASP A 98 -14.66 21.13 -26.53
C ASP A 98 -13.61 21.38 -25.44
N ILE A 99 -12.94 20.31 -25.01
CA ILE A 99 -11.91 20.27 -23.97
C ILE A 99 -10.55 20.44 -24.63
N THR A 100 -10.02 21.66 -24.59
CA THR A 100 -8.72 21.99 -25.18
C THR A 100 -7.68 22.26 -24.11
N THR A 101 -6.42 22.02 -24.44
CA THR A 101 -5.30 22.27 -23.52
C THR A 101 -5.19 23.73 -23.13
N GLU A 102 -5.57 24.68 -23.99
CA GLU A 102 -5.53 26.12 -23.69
C GLU A 102 -6.52 26.49 -22.57
N LYS A 103 -7.67 25.81 -22.51
CA LYS A 103 -8.68 26.02 -21.45
C LYS A 103 -8.31 25.31 -20.16
N VAL A 104 -7.74 24.12 -20.26
CA VAL A 104 -7.53 23.21 -19.12
C VAL A 104 -6.18 23.44 -18.45
N PHE A 105 -5.12 23.69 -19.21
CA PHE A 105 -3.77 23.76 -18.67
C PHE A 105 -3.56 24.85 -17.60
N PRO A 106 -4.10 26.08 -17.74
CA PRO A 106 -3.99 27.08 -16.67
C PRO A 106 -4.60 26.62 -15.33
N LYS A 107 -5.66 25.80 -15.41
CA LYS A 107 -6.31 25.20 -14.22
C LYS A 107 -5.47 24.06 -13.64
N VAL A 108 -4.78 23.30 -14.48
CA VAL A 108 -3.80 22.27 -14.05
C VAL A 108 -2.63 22.94 -13.33
N GLU A 109 -2.09 24.03 -13.88
CA GLU A 109 -1.02 24.80 -13.24
C GLU A 109 -1.44 25.33 -11.86
N GLU A 110 -2.65 25.89 -11.76
CA GLU A 110 -3.18 26.39 -10.50
C GLU A 110 -3.40 25.26 -9.48
N ALA A 111 -3.94 24.11 -9.90
CA ALA A 111 -4.11 22.95 -9.03
C ALA A 111 -2.75 22.44 -8.50
N VAL A 112 -1.73 22.34 -9.36
CA VAL A 112 -0.37 21.95 -8.94
C VAL A 112 0.20 22.99 -7.97
N ARG A 113 0.03 24.29 -8.26
CA ARG A 113 0.49 25.39 -7.39
C ARG A 113 -0.12 25.30 -6.01
N GLN A 114 -1.44 25.11 -5.92
CA GLN A 114 -2.15 24.97 -4.64
C GLN A 114 -1.69 23.76 -3.84
N LEU A 115 -1.40 22.63 -4.50
CA LEU A 115 -0.94 21.42 -3.81
C LEU A 115 0.46 21.58 -3.24
N VAL A 116 1.35 22.32 -3.90
CA VAL A 116 2.73 22.52 -3.42
C VAL A 116 2.91 23.76 -2.55
N ASP A 117 1.88 24.59 -2.41
CA ASP A 117 1.92 25.80 -1.61
C ASP A 117 2.14 25.51 -0.11
N GLY A 118 2.79 26.46 0.56
CA GLY A 118 3.05 26.40 2.00
C GLY A 118 4.10 25.39 2.46
N THR A 119 4.80 24.69 1.56
CA THR A 119 5.90 23.79 1.92
C THR A 119 7.02 23.78 0.88
N PHE A 120 8.27 23.70 1.32
CA PHE A 120 9.44 23.46 0.46
C PHE A 120 9.95 22.02 0.55
N ASP A 121 9.39 21.20 1.45
CA ASP A 121 9.74 19.79 1.57
C ASP A 121 9.22 19.02 0.37
N LEU A 122 10.15 18.51 -0.44
CA LEU A 122 9.85 17.75 -1.65
C LEU A 122 9.11 16.44 -1.36
N ARG A 123 9.33 15.81 -0.20
CA ARG A 123 8.57 14.63 0.20
C ARG A 123 7.10 15.00 0.37
N GLN A 124 6.81 16.06 1.13
CA GLN A 124 5.45 16.56 1.32
C GLN A 124 4.80 16.94 -0.01
N ARG A 125 5.49 17.70 -0.86
CA ARG A 125 5.00 18.05 -2.20
C ARG A 125 4.67 16.81 -3.04
N TYR A 126 5.56 15.81 -3.04
CA TYR A 126 5.34 14.55 -3.74
C TYR A 126 4.09 13.84 -3.23
N LEU A 127 3.92 13.69 -1.91
CA LEU A 127 2.77 13.01 -1.32
C LEU A 127 1.45 13.72 -1.65
N ARG A 128 1.43 15.06 -1.63
CA ARG A 128 0.24 15.85 -2.02
C ARG A 128 -0.09 15.69 -3.50
N LEU A 129 0.91 15.79 -4.38
CA LEU A 129 0.72 15.59 -5.82
C LEU A 129 0.26 14.15 -6.13
N TRP A 130 0.87 13.16 -5.48
CA TRP A 130 0.46 11.77 -5.65
C TRP A 130 -0.97 11.54 -5.16
N ARG A 131 -1.33 11.94 -3.93
CA ARG A 131 -2.64 11.60 -3.37
C ARG A 131 -3.78 12.47 -3.87
N LEU A 132 -3.57 13.79 -4.03
CA LEU A 132 -4.66 14.77 -4.14
C LEU A 132 -4.82 15.37 -5.53
N LEU A 133 -3.88 15.17 -6.46
CA LEU A 133 -3.93 15.79 -7.78
C LEU A 133 -5.20 15.46 -8.57
N PRO A 134 -5.68 14.21 -8.67
CA PRO A 134 -6.91 13.91 -9.40
C PRO A 134 -8.14 14.65 -8.84
N GLU A 135 -8.27 14.74 -7.51
CA GLU A 135 -9.37 15.43 -6.84
C GLU A 135 -9.27 16.96 -7.01
N ALA A 136 -8.07 17.51 -6.92
CA ALA A 136 -7.82 18.94 -7.16
C ALA A 136 -8.19 19.35 -8.60
N LEU A 137 -7.81 18.51 -9.58
CA LEU A 137 -8.17 18.72 -10.97
C LEU A 137 -9.67 18.59 -11.23
N GLY A 138 -10.34 17.63 -10.58
CA GLY A 138 -11.79 17.48 -10.63
C GLY A 138 -12.54 18.72 -10.12
N LYS A 139 -12.02 19.36 -9.04
CA LYS A 139 -12.57 20.61 -8.52
C LYS A 139 -12.28 21.81 -9.43
N ALA A 140 -11.08 21.91 -9.99
CA ALA A 140 -10.68 23.01 -10.86
C ALA A 140 -11.37 22.96 -12.24
N CYS A 141 -11.66 21.75 -12.73
CA CYS A 141 -12.29 21.48 -14.02
C CYS A 141 -13.56 20.62 -13.85
N PRO A 142 -14.68 21.17 -13.35
CA PRO A 142 -15.91 20.42 -13.10
C PRO A 142 -16.48 19.71 -14.33
N ASP A 143 -16.26 20.24 -15.54
CA ASP A 143 -16.71 19.65 -16.81
C ASP A 143 -16.07 18.27 -17.06
N ILE A 144 -14.88 18.03 -16.51
CA ILE A 144 -14.19 16.73 -16.53
C ILE A 144 -14.48 15.98 -15.23
N GLY A 145 -14.46 16.68 -14.09
CA GLY A 145 -14.82 16.14 -12.78
C GLY A 145 -14.00 14.90 -12.41
N SER A 146 -14.67 13.83 -12.01
CA SER A 146 -14.02 12.57 -11.60
C SER A 146 -13.31 11.83 -12.75
N LEU A 147 -13.55 12.20 -14.01
CA LEU A 147 -12.89 11.58 -15.16
C LEU A 147 -11.37 11.77 -15.12
N TRP A 148 -10.85 12.82 -14.46
CA TRP A 148 -9.40 13.00 -14.26
C TRP A 148 -8.70 11.79 -13.64
N ALA A 149 -9.38 11.06 -12.76
CA ALA A 149 -8.85 9.84 -12.17
C ALA A 149 -8.86 8.65 -13.15
N MET A 150 -9.54 8.73 -14.28
CA MET A 150 -9.72 7.63 -15.23
C MET A 150 -9.16 7.91 -16.63
N LEU A 151 -8.73 9.14 -16.93
CA LEU A 151 -8.10 9.47 -18.22
C LEU A 151 -6.89 8.54 -18.47
N PRO A 152 -6.77 7.95 -19.66
CA PRO A 152 -5.81 6.89 -19.91
C PRO A 152 -4.39 7.44 -20.06
N ALA A 153 -3.38 6.60 -19.79
CA ALA A 153 -1.99 6.97 -20.08
C ALA A 153 -1.69 6.96 -21.59
N ASP A 154 -2.33 6.05 -22.32
CA ASP A 154 -2.22 5.92 -23.77
C ASP A 154 -3.61 5.87 -24.41
N THR A 155 -3.89 6.81 -25.31
CA THR A 155 -5.20 6.91 -25.98
C THR A 155 -5.46 5.74 -26.95
N ARG A 156 -4.42 5.02 -27.38
CA ARG A 156 -4.50 3.84 -28.26
C ARG A 156 -4.84 2.58 -27.49
N GLN A 157 -4.46 2.52 -26.21
CA GLN A 157 -4.77 1.43 -25.29
C GLN A 157 -5.37 2.03 -24.00
N PRO A 158 -6.64 2.46 -24.02
CA PRO A 158 -7.22 3.24 -22.95
C PRO A 158 -7.78 2.36 -21.82
N ASP A 159 -6.95 1.45 -21.31
CA ASP A 159 -7.32 0.45 -20.30
C ASP A 159 -6.73 0.69 -18.91
N HIS A 160 -5.76 1.60 -18.81
CA HIS A 160 -5.14 2.00 -17.55
C HIS A 160 -5.05 3.54 -17.43
N PRO A 161 -5.40 4.11 -16.27
CA PRO A 161 -5.31 5.54 -16.03
C PRO A 161 -3.87 6.08 -16.04
N LEU A 162 -3.70 7.32 -16.53
CA LEU A 162 -2.43 8.06 -16.54
C LEU A 162 -1.81 8.14 -15.14
N HIS A 163 -2.63 8.41 -14.12
CA HIS A 163 -2.12 8.55 -12.74
C HIS A 163 -1.51 7.26 -12.19
N GLN A 164 -1.92 6.08 -12.67
CA GLN A 164 -1.31 4.80 -12.30
C GLN A 164 0.04 4.64 -13.01
N HIS A 165 0.06 4.90 -14.32
CA HIS A 165 1.27 4.86 -15.13
C HIS A 165 2.37 5.76 -14.55
N VAL A 166 2.09 7.04 -14.31
CA VAL A 166 3.10 7.97 -13.75
C VAL A 166 3.51 7.62 -12.31
N SER A 167 2.64 6.95 -11.55
CA SER A 167 2.99 6.42 -10.22
C SER A 167 4.00 5.28 -10.32
N ILE A 168 3.84 4.37 -11.28
CA ILE A 168 4.79 3.28 -11.54
C ILE A 168 6.11 3.86 -12.10
N THR A 169 6.03 4.85 -12.99
CA THR A 169 7.20 5.58 -13.50
C THR A 169 7.99 6.24 -12.37
N ALA A 170 7.32 6.84 -11.38
CA ALA A 170 7.98 7.38 -10.19
C ALA A 170 8.66 6.30 -9.33
N ALA A 171 8.02 5.14 -9.16
CA ALA A 171 8.60 4.02 -8.43
C ALA A 171 9.84 3.44 -9.14
N ILE A 172 9.81 3.31 -10.47
CA ILE A 172 10.95 2.86 -11.26
C ILE A 172 12.09 3.88 -11.19
N ALA A 173 11.79 5.18 -11.33
CA ALA A 173 12.79 6.24 -11.24
C ALA A 173 13.54 6.21 -9.90
N ASP A 174 12.82 5.89 -8.81
CA ASP A 174 13.41 5.76 -7.48
C ASP A 174 14.28 4.48 -7.33
N ALA A 175 13.92 3.39 -8.02
CA ALA A 175 14.60 2.11 -7.96
C ALA A 175 15.83 1.99 -8.89
N LEU A 176 15.92 2.84 -9.92
CA LEU A 176 17.06 2.88 -10.84
C LEU A 176 18.36 3.32 -10.13
N PRO A 177 19.54 2.87 -10.61
CA PRO A 177 19.76 2.01 -11.78
C PRO A 177 19.64 0.51 -11.50
N ASN A 178 19.46 0.10 -10.24
CA ASN A 178 19.43 -1.31 -9.84
C ASN A 178 18.07 -1.67 -9.22
N PRO A 179 17.00 -1.78 -10.01
CA PRO A 179 15.68 -2.09 -9.48
C PRO A 179 15.59 -3.53 -8.94
N ALA A 180 14.73 -3.73 -7.94
CA ALA A 180 14.45 -5.04 -7.37
C ALA A 180 12.98 -5.15 -6.93
N LEU A 181 12.39 -6.33 -7.10
CA LEU A 181 11.09 -6.66 -6.53
C LEU A 181 11.26 -7.28 -5.14
N LEU A 182 10.63 -6.68 -4.14
CA LEU A 182 10.46 -7.24 -2.81
C LEU A 182 9.05 -7.85 -2.73
N VAL A 183 8.97 -9.14 -2.38
CA VAL A 183 7.71 -9.81 -2.03
C VAL A 183 7.74 -10.12 -0.55
N PHE A 184 6.72 -9.69 0.19
CA PHE A 184 6.62 -9.87 1.65
C PHE A 184 5.26 -10.47 2.01
N SER A 185 5.20 -11.32 3.04
CA SER A 185 3.94 -11.86 3.55
C SER A 185 3.96 -12.20 5.03
N LEU A 186 2.81 -11.97 5.69
CA LEU A 186 2.49 -12.36 7.05
C LEU A 186 1.69 -13.68 7.07
N ARG A 187 2.03 -14.59 7.98
CA ARG A 187 1.38 -15.90 8.16
C ARG A 187 1.36 -16.31 9.65
N PRO A 188 0.48 -17.24 10.06
CA PRO A 188 -0.60 -17.88 9.29
C PRO A 188 -1.88 -17.04 9.26
N VAL A 189 -2.56 -16.97 8.11
CA VAL A 189 -3.81 -16.21 7.96
C VAL A 189 -5.03 -17.07 8.26
N GLN A 190 -5.21 -18.16 7.51
CA GLN A 190 -6.41 -19.00 7.61
C GLN A 190 -6.55 -19.65 8.99
N GLU A 191 -5.47 -20.22 9.53
CA GLU A 191 -5.48 -20.84 10.86
C GLU A 191 -5.79 -19.82 11.97
N PHE A 192 -5.35 -18.57 11.82
CA PHE A 192 -5.63 -17.51 12.79
C PHE A 192 -7.09 -17.06 12.74
N ILE A 193 -7.61 -16.79 11.55
CA ILE A 193 -8.98 -16.31 11.35
C ILE A 193 -9.99 -17.42 11.70
N SER A 194 -9.73 -18.67 11.31
CA SER A 194 -10.63 -19.81 11.57
C SER A 194 -10.72 -20.24 13.03
N ALA A 195 -9.79 -19.81 13.89
CA ALA A 195 -9.86 -20.04 15.33
C ALA A 195 -10.98 -19.24 16.03
N ALA A 196 -11.59 -18.27 15.33
CA ALA A 196 -12.69 -17.46 15.81
C ALA A 196 -13.90 -18.31 16.23
N ARG A 197 -14.53 -17.96 17.37
CA ARG A 197 -15.77 -18.60 17.84
C ARG A 197 -16.99 -17.67 17.74
N ARG A 198 -16.75 -16.37 17.55
CA ARG A 198 -17.78 -15.33 17.37
C ARG A 198 -17.46 -14.48 16.15
N THR A 199 -18.48 -13.85 15.57
CA THR A 199 -18.30 -12.89 14.45
C THR A 199 -17.36 -11.74 14.81
N GLN A 200 -17.39 -11.29 16.07
CA GLN A 200 -16.46 -10.28 16.58
C GLN A 200 -15.00 -10.76 16.51
N ASP A 201 -14.72 -12.01 16.90
CA ASP A 201 -13.37 -12.59 16.86
C ASP A 201 -12.89 -12.71 15.40
N LEU A 202 -13.79 -13.11 14.49
CA LEU A 202 -13.51 -13.24 13.07
C LEU A 202 -13.13 -11.89 12.45
N TRP A 203 -13.95 -10.87 12.73
CA TRP A 203 -13.73 -9.51 12.26
C TRP A 203 -12.43 -8.92 12.82
N MET A 204 -12.22 -9.01 14.14
CA MET A 204 -10.98 -8.53 14.78
C MET A 204 -9.74 -9.28 14.28
N GLY A 205 -9.85 -10.60 14.05
CA GLY A 205 -8.76 -11.40 13.52
C GLY A 205 -8.32 -10.93 12.12
N SER A 206 -9.30 -10.59 11.28
CA SER A 206 -9.06 -10.07 9.94
C SER A 206 -8.49 -8.64 9.97
N TRP A 207 -9.05 -7.78 10.82
CA TRP A 207 -8.59 -6.40 11.00
C TRP A 207 -7.16 -6.35 11.55
N LEU A 208 -6.83 -7.19 12.52
CA LEU A 208 -5.49 -7.27 13.11
C LEU A 208 -4.43 -7.65 12.07
N ILE A 209 -4.73 -8.62 11.19
CA ILE A 209 -3.82 -8.97 10.09
C ILE A 209 -3.62 -7.77 9.16
N SER A 210 -4.71 -7.13 8.74
CA SER A 210 -4.67 -5.92 7.90
C SER A 210 -3.84 -4.80 8.55
N TYR A 211 -4.01 -4.56 9.85
CA TYR A 211 -3.27 -3.56 10.63
C TYR A 211 -1.77 -3.89 10.77
N LEU A 212 -1.42 -5.15 11.05
CA LEU A 212 -0.02 -5.56 11.18
C LEU A 212 0.71 -5.45 9.83
N VAL A 213 0.05 -5.82 8.73
CA VAL A 213 0.61 -5.65 7.39
C VAL A 213 0.71 -4.17 7.03
N TRP A 214 -0.29 -3.36 7.40
CA TRP A 214 -0.20 -1.91 7.27
C TRP A 214 1.03 -1.34 7.99
N ALA A 215 1.33 -1.81 9.20
CA ALA A 215 2.52 -1.34 9.93
C ALA A 215 3.83 -1.60 9.16
N ALA A 216 3.94 -2.77 8.53
CA ALA A 216 5.06 -3.10 7.64
C ALA A 216 5.08 -2.21 6.39
N ILE A 217 3.94 -2.06 5.71
CA ILE A 217 3.79 -1.21 4.52
C ILE A 217 4.13 0.24 4.83
N LYS A 218 3.64 0.79 5.95
CA LYS A 218 3.86 2.17 6.38
C LYS A 218 5.36 2.44 6.55
N SER A 219 6.14 1.50 7.07
CA SER A 219 7.59 1.64 7.17
C SER A 219 8.24 1.86 5.80
N ILE A 220 7.81 1.11 4.78
CA ILE A 220 8.29 1.26 3.41
C ILE A 220 7.78 2.57 2.79
N ALA A 221 6.49 2.86 2.92
CA ALA A 221 5.86 4.06 2.35
C ALA A 221 6.44 5.37 2.95
N GLN A 222 6.78 5.37 4.24
CA GLN A 222 7.44 6.50 4.89
C GLN A 222 8.85 6.71 4.36
N ALA A 223 9.60 5.62 4.13
CA ALA A 223 10.98 5.68 3.70
C ALA A 223 11.13 6.01 2.21
N TYR A 224 10.27 5.43 1.36
CA TYR A 224 10.40 5.42 -0.10
C TYR A 224 9.27 6.12 -0.85
N GLY A 225 8.13 6.38 -0.20
CA GLY A 225 6.90 6.85 -0.83
C GLY A 225 5.90 5.72 -1.05
N PRO A 226 4.59 6.01 -1.08
CA PRO A 226 3.54 4.98 -1.21
C PRO A 226 3.45 4.37 -2.60
N ASP A 227 3.98 5.05 -3.63
CA ASP A 227 4.01 4.63 -5.03
C ASP A 227 4.86 3.38 -5.29
N VAL A 228 5.85 3.10 -4.43
CA VAL A 228 6.72 1.94 -4.60
C VAL A 228 6.01 0.61 -4.29
N LEU A 229 4.84 0.66 -3.66
CA LEU A 229 3.99 -0.51 -3.44
C LEU A 229 3.17 -0.80 -4.69
N ILE A 230 3.59 -1.81 -5.45
CA ILE A 230 2.87 -2.31 -6.63
C ILE A 230 1.57 -3.00 -6.19
N TYR A 231 1.62 -3.75 -5.10
CA TYR A 231 0.46 -4.45 -4.54
C TYR A 231 0.55 -4.45 -3.00
N PRO A 232 -0.53 -4.14 -2.27
CA PRO A 232 -1.79 -3.56 -2.76
C PRO A 232 -1.61 -2.09 -3.18
N ALA A 233 -2.55 -1.58 -4.00
CA ALA A 233 -2.60 -0.15 -4.28
C ALA A 233 -2.96 0.64 -3.01
N LEU A 234 -2.15 1.66 -2.69
CA LEU A 234 -2.29 2.44 -1.44
C LEU A 234 -3.15 3.71 -1.57
N ARG A 235 -3.44 4.16 -2.79
CA ARG A 235 -4.26 5.35 -3.01
C ARG A 235 -5.68 5.05 -2.51
N GLU A 236 -6.24 5.97 -1.71
CA GLU A 236 -7.56 5.86 -1.08
C GLU A 236 -7.71 4.68 -0.10
N GLN A 237 -6.62 4.04 0.33
CA GLN A 237 -6.67 3.05 1.41
C GLN A 237 -6.88 3.76 2.76
N PRO A 238 -7.88 3.38 3.58
CA PRO A 238 -8.23 4.12 4.81
C PRO A 238 -7.06 4.32 5.77
N LEU A 239 -6.25 3.28 6.00
CA LEU A 239 -5.10 3.36 6.90
C LEU A 239 -3.95 4.19 6.31
N CYS A 240 -3.81 4.22 4.98
CA CYS A 240 -2.86 5.08 4.28
C CYS A 240 -3.28 6.54 4.36
N ASP A 241 -4.56 6.82 4.08
CA ASP A 241 -5.09 8.17 4.16
C ASP A 241 -5.05 8.72 5.58
N LEU A 242 -5.31 7.89 6.60
CA LEU A 242 -5.11 8.28 8.00
C LEU A 242 -3.66 8.68 8.28
N TRP A 243 -2.69 7.91 7.80
CA TRP A 243 -1.28 8.29 7.90
C TRP A 243 -0.97 9.59 7.16
N LEU A 244 -1.54 9.80 5.98
CA LEU A 244 -1.36 11.04 5.22
C LEU A 244 -2.02 12.25 5.90
N VAL A 245 -3.10 12.06 6.67
CA VAL A 245 -3.64 13.10 7.57
C VAL A 245 -2.65 13.41 8.68
N ASP A 246 -2.11 12.38 9.34
CA ASP A 246 -1.14 12.55 10.43
C ASP A 246 0.15 13.24 9.96
N GLU A 247 0.53 13.06 8.68
CA GLU A 247 1.68 13.74 8.07
C GLU A 247 1.36 15.18 7.61
N GLY A 248 0.09 15.60 7.63
CA GLY A 248 -0.36 16.90 7.13
C GLY A 248 -0.43 17.01 5.59
N VAL A 249 -0.54 15.86 4.90
CA VAL A 249 -0.74 15.78 3.45
C VAL A 249 -2.23 15.95 3.11
N ILE A 250 -3.09 15.18 3.78
CA ILE A 250 -4.55 15.27 3.64
C ILE A 250 -5.09 16.22 4.74
N PRO A 251 -5.98 17.16 4.42
CA PRO A 251 -6.60 18.02 5.43
C PRO A 251 -7.39 17.23 6.49
N GLU A 252 -7.33 17.67 7.75
CA GLU A 252 -8.02 17.04 8.89
C GLU A 252 -9.53 16.81 8.65
N GLY A 253 -10.20 17.74 7.95
CA GLY A 253 -11.62 17.61 7.60
C GLY A 253 -11.95 16.49 6.60
N GLN A 254 -10.94 15.83 6.02
CA GLN A 254 -11.07 14.68 5.13
C GLN A 254 -10.56 13.38 5.79
N ARG A 255 -10.39 13.37 7.12
CA ARG A 255 -10.00 12.17 7.86
C ARG A 255 -10.97 11.01 7.58
N PRO A 256 -10.46 9.80 7.28
CA PRO A 256 -11.32 8.63 7.09
C PRO A 256 -12.23 8.38 8.29
N SER A 257 -13.49 8.01 8.03
CA SER A 257 -14.46 7.70 9.08
C SER A 257 -14.03 6.47 9.89
N VAL A 258 -14.54 6.37 11.12
CA VAL A 258 -14.35 5.19 11.97
C VAL A 258 -14.80 3.93 11.23
N ASP A 259 -15.95 3.97 10.54
CA ASP A 259 -16.47 2.85 9.77
C ASP A 259 -15.47 2.38 8.70
N HIS A 260 -14.84 3.29 7.95
CA HIS A 260 -13.81 2.92 6.97
C HIS A 260 -12.55 2.36 7.63
N LEU A 261 -12.13 2.91 8.77
CA LEU A 261 -10.96 2.42 9.52
C LEU A 261 -11.18 1.04 10.15
N THR A 262 -12.43 0.63 10.34
CA THR A 262 -12.80 -0.70 10.85
C THR A 262 -12.78 -1.80 9.79
N LEU A 263 -12.58 -1.45 8.51
CA LEU A 263 -12.50 -2.42 7.41
C LEU A 263 -11.10 -3.05 7.32
N ALA A 264 -11.05 -4.37 7.17
CA ALA A 264 -9.82 -5.12 6.89
C ALA A 264 -9.53 -5.11 5.38
N THR A 265 -9.03 -4.00 4.84
CA THR A 265 -8.85 -3.81 3.38
C THR A 265 -7.50 -4.28 2.84
N LEU A 266 -6.50 -4.49 3.70
CA LEU A 266 -5.15 -4.85 3.26
C LEU A 266 -4.92 -6.37 3.33
N PRO A 267 -4.38 -6.97 2.25
CA PRO A 267 -4.04 -8.39 2.21
C PRO A 267 -2.84 -8.71 3.08
N ASN A 268 -2.57 -10.00 3.28
CA ASN A 268 -1.41 -10.49 4.03
C ASN A 268 -0.10 -10.54 3.23
N LYS A 269 -0.11 -10.07 1.98
CA LYS A 269 1.03 -10.07 1.05
C LYS A 269 1.14 -8.70 0.43
N PHE A 270 2.35 -8.18 0.29
CA PHE A 270 2.61 -7.00 -0.53
C PHE A 270 3.81 -7.22 -1.45
N VAL A 271 3.86 -6.43 -2.53
CA VAL A 271 4.94 -6.39 -3.51
C VAL A 271 5.40 -4.95 -3.64
N ALA A 272 6.71 -4.70 -3.48
CA ALA A 272 7.32 -3.39 -3.59
C ALA A 272 8.43 -3.38 -4.64
N LEU A 273 8.65 -2.23 -5.28
CA LEU A 273 9.78 -1.97 -6.19
C LEU A 273 10.78 -1.04 -5.50
N LEU A 274 11.99 -1.52 -5.24
CA LEU A 274 12.98 -0.80 -4.46
C LEU A 274 14.36 -0.88 -5.13
N PRO A 275 15.31 0.02 -4.79
CA PRO A 275 16.71 -0.19 -5.13
C PRO A 275 17.23 -1.49 -4.51
N ALA A 276 17.87 -2.34 -5.31
CA ALA A 276 18.40 -3.63 -4.89
C ALA A 276 19.33 -3.56 -3.67
N PRO A 277 20.24 -2.57 -3.53
CA PRO A 277 21.10 -2.46 -2.35
C PRO A 277 20.34 -2.16 -1.05
N GLU A 278 19.12 -1.64 -1.13
CA GLU A 278 18.32 -1.22 0.02
C GLU A 278 17.17 -2.20 0.34
N ALA A 279 16.75 -3.01 -0.64
CA ALA A 279 15.54 -3.83 -0.56
C ALA A 279 15.52 -4.81 0.63
N SER A 280 16.63 -5.50 0.92
CA SER A 280 16.69 -6.42 2.07
C SER A 280 16.58 -5.68 3.40
N LYS A 281 17.28 -4.55 3.54
CA LYS A 281 17.20 -3.72 4.76
C LYS A 281 15.79 -3.15 4.95
N ALA A 282 15.11 -2.77 3.87
CA ALA A 282 13.72 -2.33 3.92
C ALA A 282 12.78 -3.47 4.38
N ALA A 283 13.00 -4.70 3.90
CA ALA A 283 12.23 -5.86 4.32
C ALA A 283 12.44 -6.20 5.82
N GLU A 284 13.68 -6.17 6.28
CA GLU A 284 14.04 -6.36 7.70
C GLU A 284 13.42 -5.30 8.59
N ALA A 285 13.46 -4.03 8.18
CA ALA A 285 12.82 -2.93 8.92
C ALA A 285 11.29 -3.10 8.98
N ALA A 286 10.66 -3.48 7.86
CA ALA A 286 9.23 -3.75 7.81
C ALA A 286 8.83 -4.94 8.71
N GLU A 287 9.63 -6.01 8.74
CA GLU A 287 9.44 -7.14 9.65
C GLU A 287 9.58 -6.72 11.12
N ALA A 288 10.61 -5.93 11.45
CA ALA A 288 10.86 -5.45 12.81
C ALA A 288 9.68 -4.61 13.32
N VAL A 289 9.20 -3.65 12.53
CA VAL A 289 8.05 -2.79 12.90
C VAL A 289 6.79 -3.64 13.11
N LEU A 290 6.52 -4.61 12.25
CA LEU A 290 5.38 -5.51 12.40
C LEU A 290 5.44 -6.28 13.73
N ARG A 291 6.61 -6.86 14.03
CA ARG A 291 6.82 -7.62 15.28
C ARG A 291 6.69 -6.72 16.50
N GLU A 292 7.23 -5.51 16.45
CA GLU A 292 7.11 -4.51 17.52
C GLU A 292 5.64 -4.16 17.78
N LYS A 293 4.86 -3.85 16.72
CA LYS A 293 3.43 -3.53 16.87
C LYS A 293 2.64 -4.70 17.43
N TRP A 294 2.95 -5.92 17.01
CA TRP A 294 2.32 -7.11 17.58
C TRP A 294 2.64 -7.27 19.08
N VAL A 295 3.91 -7.19 19.45
CA VAL A 295 4.33 -7.30 20.87
C VAL A 295 3.69 -6.20 21.71
N ALA A 296 3.66 -4.96 21.21
CA ALA A 296 3.04 -3.84 21.92
C ALA A 296 1.54 -4.06 22.16
N LEU A 297 0.80 -4.58 21.17
CA LEU A 297 -0.62 -4.91 21.32
C LEU A 297 -0.84 -6.01 22.37
N VAL A 298 -0.06 -7.09 22.28
CA VAL A 298 -0.15 -8.21 23.22
C VAL A 298 0.20 -7.78 24.65
N GLU A 299 1.19 -6.91 24.79
CA GLU A 299 1.60 -6.37 26.08
C GLU A 299 0.56 -5.41 26.68
N ALA A 300 -0.05 -4.56 25.85
CA ALA A 300 -1.16 -3.70 26.28
C ALA A 300 -2.36 -4.52 26.79
N VAL A 301 -2.68 -5.64 26.14
CA VAL A 301 -3.72 -6.57 26.62
C VAL A 301 -3.36 -7.14 27.99
N ARG A 302 -2.12 -7.61 28.17
CA ARG A 302 -1.65 -8.15 29.46
C ARG A 302 -1.78 -7.12 30.58
N GLN A 303 -1.26 -5.91 30.36
CA GLN A 303 -1.32 -4.82 31.34
C GLN A 303 -2.77 -4.42 31.67
N GLY A 304 -3.65 -4.41 30.66
CA GLY A 304 -5.08 -4.17 30.87
C GLY A 304 -5.73 -5.23 31.77
N LEU A 305 -5.41 -6.50 31.55
CA LEU A 305 -5.89 -7.60 32.39
C LEU A 305 -5.35 -7.51 33.83
N GLU A 306 -4.08 -7.16 34.02
CA GLU A 306 -3.47 -7.00 35.35
C GLU A 306 -4.07 -5.83 36.15
N LYS A 307 -4.41 -4.72 35.49
CA LYS A 307 -5.09 -3.58 36.14
C LYS A 307 -6.53 -3.91 36.54
N THR A 308 -7.19 -4.77 35.77
CA THR A 308 -8.59 -5.18 35.99
C THR A 308 -8.71 -6.22 37.12
N ALA A 309 -7.63 -6.96 37.38
CA ALA A 309 -7.60 -8.12 38.27
C ALA A 309 -6.46 -8.01 39.29
N LEU A 310 -6.76 -7.53 40.51
CA LEU A 310 -5.83 -7.61 41.64
C LEU A 310 -5.73 -9.07 42.11
N ARG A 311 -4.67 -9.77 41.72
CA ARG A 311 -4.44 -11.16 42.16
C ARG A 311 -3.50 -11.23 43.37
N PRO A 312 -3.91 -11.86 44.48
CA PRO A 312 -3.06 -12.09 45.66
C PRO A 312 -1.99 -13.19 45.48
N ASP A 313 -2.14 -14.06 44.49
CA ASP A 313 -1.47 -15.37 44.38
C ASP A 313 -0.44 -15.48 43.23
N ASN A 314 0.01 -14.32 42.74
CA ASN A 314 1.34 -14.08 42.17
C ASN A 314 1.93 -15.14 41.22
N ARG A 315 1.65 -14.97 39.92
CA ARG A 315 2.63 -14.82 38.81
C ARG A 315 1.92 -15.09 37.49
N TRP A 316 1.62 -14.01 36.76
CA TRP A 316 1.34 -14.15 35.33
C TRP A 316 2.53 -14.89 34.71
N PRO A 317 2.33 -15.94 33.89
CA PRO A 317 3.45 -16.70 33.34
C PRO A 317 4.06 -15.89 32.19
N ILE A 318 4.75 -14.80 32.51
CA ILE A 318 5.31 -13.82 31.57
C ILE A 318 6.15 -14.54 30.51
N ALA A 319 6.98 -15.50 30.92
CA ALA A 319 7.79 -16.30 30.00
C ALA A 319 6.94 -17.09 28.97
N MET A 320 5.80 -17.65 29.39
CA MET A 320 4.88 -18.35 28.48
C MET A 320 4.17 -17.36 27.55
N TRP A 321 3.68 -16.25 28.10
CA TRP A 321 3.01 -15.19 27.36
C TRP A 321 3.91 -14.62 26.26
N GLU A 322 5.13 -14.20 26.62
CA GLU A 322 6.10 -13.65 25.68
C GLU A 322 6.53 -14.66 24.62
N ARG A 323 6.79 -15.92 25.02
CA ARG A 323 7.17 -16.98 24.08
C ARG A 323 6.08 -17.21 23.05
N GLN A 324 4.83 -17.35 23.49
CA GLN A 324 3.69 -17.56 22.59
C GLN A 324 3.43 -16.34 21.71
N ALA A 325 3.58 -15.12 22.24
CA ALA A 325 3.46 -13.89 21.47
C ALA A 325 4.51 -13.81 20.36
N LYS A 326 5.79 -14.04 20.68
CA LYS A 326 6.90 -14.01 19.71
C LYS A 326 6.75 -15.07 18.62
N ALA A 327 6.17 -16.23 18.95
CA ALA A 327 5.96 -17.34 18.02
C ALA A 327 4.63 -17.27 17.22
N GLN A 328 3.79 -16.23 17.40
CA GLN A 328 2.50 -16.16 16.73
C GLN A 328 2.61 -16.04 15.22
N TRP A 329 3.54 -15.20 14.75
CA TRP A 329 3.61 -14.76 13.37
C TRP A 329 4.91 -15.19 12.70
N GLU A 330 4.73 -15.84 11.55
CA GLU A 330 5.78 -16.09 10.58
C GLU A 330 5.76 -14.98 9.54
N VAL A 331 6.90 -14.34 9.35
CA VAL A 331 7.11 -13.33 8.32
C VAL A 331 8.08 -13.92 7.30
N TYR A 332 7.69 -13.86 6.03
CA TYR A 332 8.52 -14.31 4.92
C TYR A 332 8.67 -13.18 3.92
N TRP A 333 9.86 -13.04 3.37
CA TRP A 333 10.10 -12.13 2.27
C TRP A 333 11.21 -12.65 1.37
N ALA A 334 11.21 -12.20 0.11
CA ALA A 334 12.26 -12.46 -0.87
C ALA A 334 12.47 -11.21 -1.71
N VAL A 335 13.71 -10.97 -2.12
CA VAL A 335 14.11 -9.88 -2.99
C VAL A 335 14.66 -10.48 -4.28
N LEU A 336 14.13 -10.02 -5.42
CA LEU A 336 14.65 -10.31 -6.74
C LEU A 336 15.23 -9.03 -7.36
N PRO A 337 16.56 -8.82 -7.32
CA PRO A 337 17.21 -7.83 -8.16
C PRO A 337 16.94 -8.11 -9.64
N TRP A 338 16.64 -7.10 -10.43
CA TRP A 338 16.42 -7.28 -11.86
C TRP A 338 17.75 -7.66 -12.55
N PRO A 339 17.80 -8.80 -13.26
CA PRO A 339 18.98 -9.22 -14.02
C PRO A 339 19.46 -8.16 -15.00
N GLY A 340 20.79 -8.10 -15.23
CA GLY A 340 21.38 -7.21 -16.23
C GLY A 340 21.57 -5.75 -15.79
N ALA A 341 21.42 -5.41 -14.50
CA ALA A 341 21.56 -4.04 -14.01
C ALA A 341 22.97 -3.42 -14.20
N ASN A 342 23.98 -4.27 -14.37
CA ASN A 342 25.36 -3.90 -14.70
C ASN A 342 25.58 -3.63 -16.20
N VAL A 343 24.60 -3.88 -17.06
CA VAL A 343 24.68 -3.65 -18.51
C VAL A 343 23.98 -2.34 -18.88
N SER A 344 24.53 -1.60 -19.84
CA SER A 344 24.03 -0.28 -20.24
C SER A 344 22.88 -0.32 -21.25
N LYS A 345 22.84 -1.35 -22.09
CA LYS A 345 21.86 -1.48 -23.18
C LYS A 345 20.54 -2.10 -22.69
N PRO A 346 19.38 -1.47 -22.97
CA PRO A 346 18.07 -2.02 -22.60
C PRO A 346 17.79 -3.41 -23.15
N GLU A 347 18.23 -3.71 -24.38
CA GLU A 347 18.03 -5.02 -25.01
C GLU A 347 18.78 -6.14 -24.26
N ASP A 348 20.00 -5.86 -23.79
CA ASP A 348 20.80 -6.81 -23.02
C ASP A 348 20.20 -7.02 -21.61
N GLN A 349 19.62 -5.97 -21.03
CA GLN A 349 18.87 -6.03 -19.77
C GLN A 349 17.66 -6.97 -19.91
N ALA A 350 16.84 -6.79 -20.96
CA ALA A 350 15.70 -7.66 -21.23
C ALA A 350 16.13 -9.11 -21.49
N LYS A 351 17.18 -9.30 -22.29
CA LYS A 351 17.75 -10.61 -22.57
C LYS A 351 18.22 -11.32 -21.30
N ALA A 352 18.89 -10.62 -20.38
CA ALA A 352 19.33 -11.21 -19.12
C ALA A 352 18.16 -11.75 -18.26
N VAL A 353 17.00 -11.09 -18.29
CA VAL A 353 15.78 -11.57 -17.62
C VAL A 353 15.26 -12.84 -18.30
N ARG A 354 15.17 -12.81 -19.63
CA ARG A 354 14.71 -13.94 -20.43
C ARG A 354 15.59 -15.17 -20.21
N ASP A 355 16.91 -15.02 -20.31
CA ASP A 355 17.88 -16.10 -20.16
C ASP A 355 17.77 -16.72 -18.76
N LEU A 356 17.69 -15.90 -17.70
CA LEU A 356 17.48 -16.39 -16.33
C LEU A 356 16.14 -17.14 -16.18
N PHE A 357 15.08 -16.66 -16.83
CA PHE A 357 13.78 -17.33 -16.80
C PHE A 357 13.83 -18.69 -17.50
N GLU A 358 14.44 -18.76 -18.68
CA GLU A 358 14.62 -20.01 -19.43
C GLU A 358 15.41 -21.03 -18.60
N ASP A 359 16.52 -20.60 -17.99
CA ASP A 359 17.39 -21.45 -17.16
C ASP A 359 16.66 -22.01 -15.92
N LEU A 360 15.86 -21.19 -15.23
CA LEU A 360 15.23 -21.58 -13.96
C LEU A 360 13.85 -22.23 -14.14
N CYS A 361 13.10 -21.86 -15.18
CA CYS A 361 11.71 -22.27 -15.35
C CYS A 361 11.50 -23.28 -16.48
N ASN A 362 12.46 -23.42 -17.40
CA ASN A 362 12.40 -24.32 -18.56
C ASN A 362 11.04 -24.27 -19.29
N PRO A 363 10.70 -23.12 -19.93
CA PRO A 363 9.42 -22.95 -20.60
C PRO A 363 9.25 -23.96 -21.76
N ASP A 364 7.99 -24.26 -22.09
CA ASP A 364 7.64 -25.25 -23.10
C ASP A 364 7.87 -24.74 -24.54
N HIS A 365 7.85 -25.66 -25.51
CA HIS A 365 8.01 -25.32 -26.94
C HIS A 365 6.91 -24.38 -27.48
N GLY A 366 5.79 -24.24 -26.77
CA GLY A 366 4.66 -23.36 -27.11
C GLY A 366 4.67 -22.00 -26.43
N TRP A 367 5.77 -21.64 -25.75
CA TRP A 367 5.86 -20.48 -24.87
C TRP A 367 5.40 -19.18 -25.54
N GLN A 368 4.19 -18.74 -25.19
CA GLN A 368 3.54 -17.60 -25.82
C GLN A 368 4.35 -16.30 -25.64
N PHE A 369 4.94 -16.11 -24.45
CA PHE A 369 5.78 -14.96 -24.19
C PHE A 369 6.99 -14.90 -25.13
N GLY A 370 7.69 -16.04 -25.34
CA GLY A 370 8.83 -16.10 -26.25
C GLY A 370 8.49 -15.62 -27.66
N ARG A 371 7.35 -16.08 -28.21
CA ARG A 371 6.87 -15.63 -29.53
C ARG A 371 6.52 -14.14 -29.59
N VAL A 372 5.90 -13.61 -28.53
CA VAL A 372 5.58 -12.16 -28.44
C VAL A 372 6.86 -11.33 -28.30
N TYR A 373 7.82 -11.80 -27.51
CA TYR A 373 9.11 -11.15 -27.33
C TYR A 373 9.89 -11.07 -28.65
N GLU A 374 9.97 -12.17 -29.40
CA GLU A 374 10.61 -12.21 -30.73
C GLU A 374 9.92 -11.27 -31.74
N LEU A 375 8.59 -11.14 -31.67
CA LEU A 375 7.85 -10.19 -32.49
C LEU A 375 8.20 -8.73 -32.12
N CYS A 376 8.30 -8.42 -30.83
CA CYS A 376 8.73 -7.12 -30.35
C CYS A 376 10.16 -6.78 -30.80
N GLU A 377 11.08 -7.74 -30.77
CA GLU A 377 12.45 -7.56 -31.27
C GLU A 377 12.49 -7.25 -32.77
N ARG A 378 11.65 -7.93 -33.55
CA ARG A 378 11.67 -7.82 -35.02
C ARG A 378 10.90 -6.63 -35.57
N SER A 379 9.83 -6.20 -34.89
CA SER A 379 8.81 -5.31 -35.49
C SER A 379 8.25 -4.27 -34.52
N GLY A 380 8.71 -4.24 -33.27
CA GLY A 380 8.31 -3.22 -32.31
C GLY A 380 8.90 -1.84 -32.66
N ALA A 381 8.21 -0.77 -32.27
CA ALA A 381 8.74 0.59 -32.43
C ALA A 381 9.91 0.88 -31.47
N TYR A 382 9.97 0.17 -30.34
CA TYR A 382 11.03 0.31 -29.34
C TYR A 382 11.76 -1.02 -29.11
N ALA A 383 13.06 -0.96 -28.81
CA ALA A 383 13.81 -2.13 -28.38
C ALA A 383 13.27 -2.68 -27.04
N PRO A 384 13.25 -4.01 -26.84
CA PRO A 384 12.88 -4.59 -25.56
C PRO A 384 13.71 -4.06 -24.40
N ASN A 385 13.08 -3.93 -23.25
CA ASN A 385 13.73 -3.53 -21.99
C ASN A 385 13.14 -4.33 -20.82
N TRP A 386 13.54 -4.03 -19.58
CA TRP A 386 13.00 -4.71 -18.39
C TRP A 386 11.47 -4.74 -18.33
N GLY A 387 10.80 -3.66 -18.74
CA GLY A 387 9.35 -3.57 -18.78
C GLY A 387 8.72 -4.61 -19.72
N THR A 388 9.32 -4.84 -20.89
CA THR A 388 8.90 -5.90 -21.84
C THR A 388 8.92 -7.29 -21.18
N THR A 389 9.81 -7.49 -20.22
CA THR A 389 9.97 -8.75 -19.48
C THR A 389 9.35 -8.74 -18.08
N TYR A 390 8.51 -7.74 -17.76
CA TYR A 390 7.98 -7.56 -16.40
C TYR A 390 7.20 -8.79 -15.89
N SER A 391 6.44 -9.46 -16.75
CA SER A 391 5.71 -10.69 -16.38
C SER A 391 6.65 -11.81 -15.94
N LEU A 392 7.84 -11.91 -16.54
CA LEU A 392 8.88 -12.87 -16.14
C LEU A 392 9.50 -12.47 -14.80
N LEU A 393 9.82 -11.18 -14.61
CA LEU A 393 10.34 -10.65 -13.34
C LEU A 393 9.38 -10.93 -12.19
N TYR A 394 8.09 -10.66 -12.37
CA TYR A 394 7.06 -10.95 -11.37
C TYR A 394 6.99 -12.45 -11.06
N THR A 395 7.00 -13.29 -12.09
CA THR A 395 6.95 -14.75 -11.94
C THR A 395 8.18 -15.29 -11.20
N LEU A 396 9.38 -14.81 -11.53
CA LEU A 396 10.62 -15.17 -10.83
C LEU A 396 10.58 -14.74 -9.37
N ALA A 397 10.10 -13.52 -9.08
CA ALA A 397 9.99 -13.01 -7.72
C ALA A 397 9.00 -13.84 -6.89
N ASP A 398 7.86 -14.19 -7.46
CA ASP A 398 6.86 -15.05 -6.80
C ASP A 398 7.38 -16.48 -6.57
N ARG A 399 8.11 -17.06 -7.53
CA ARG A 399 8.75 -18.38 -7.36
C ARG A 399 9.83 -18.36 -6.28
N ALA A 400 10.70 -17.35 -6.27
CA ALA A 400 11.72 -17.18 -5.24
C ALA A 400 11.08 -17.03 -3.85
N PHE A 401 10.01 -16.22 -3.74
CA PHE A 401 9.24 -16.08 -2.52
C PHE A 401 8.59 -17.40 -2.07
N ASN A 402 7.98 -18.15 -3.00
CA ASN A 402 7.36 -19.44 -2.69
C ASN A 402 8.39 -20.49 -2.28
N ALA A 403 9.59 -20.48 -2.85
CA ALA A 403 10.71 -21.31 -2.40
C ALA A 403 11.12 -20.95 -0.96
N ARG A 404 11.28 -19.65 -0.66
CA ARG A 404 11.56 -19.17 0.72
C ARG A 404 10.49 -19.60 1.71
N LYS A 405 9.22 -19.52 1.32
CA LYS A 405 8.06 -19.97 2.11
C LYS A 405 8.04 -21.49 2.28
N GLY A 406 8.45 -22.24 1.26
CA GLY A 406 8.55 -23.70 1.24
C GLY A 406 9.61 -24.26 2.16
N MET A 407 10.70 -23.52 2.41
CA MET A 407 11.75 -23.92 3.36
C MET A 407 11.27 -24.05 4.81
N ARG A 408 10.09 -23.47 5.15
CA ARG A 408 9.44 -23.48 6.48
C ARG A 408 10.38 -23.22 7.66
N SER A 409 10.19 -22.09 8.35
CA SER A 409 10.90 -21.85 9.60
C SER A 409 10.20 -22.62 10.75
N PHE A 410 10.52 -23.90 10.91
CA PHE A 410 9.94 -24.71 11.99
C PHE A 410 10.58 -24.35 13.34
N ILE A 411 9.82 -23.69 14.19
CA ILE A 411 10.20 -23.44 15.58
C ILE A 411 9.39 -24.41 16.44
N GLN A 412 10.06 -25.45 16.94
CA GLN A 412 9.41 -26.40 17.85
C GLN A 412 9.14 -25.71 19.19
N ALA A 413 7.88 -25.71 19.61
CA ALA A 413 7.47 -25.24 20.93
C ALA A 413 6.71 -26.34 21.66
N GLU A 414 7.14 -26.67 22.89
CA GLU A 414 6.37 -27.55 23.76
C GLU A 414 5.18 -26.80 24.36
N GLU A 415 3.97 -27.22 24.01
CA GLU A 415 2.73 -26.71 24.57
C GLU A 415 2.11 -27.82 25.44
N LYS A 416 2.60 -27.98 26.68
CA LYS A 416 2.10 -28.96 27.68
C LYS A 416 0.90 -28.40 28.46
N GLY A 417 -0.02 -29.25 28.90
CA GLY A 417 -1.20 -28.84 29.70
C GLY A 417 -2.47 -28.55 28.90
N GLU A 418 -3.47 -27.94 29.55
CA GLU A 418 -4.78 -27.61 28.97
C GLU A 418 -4.62 -26.66 27.78
N LYS A 419 -5.32 -26.96 26.68
CA LYS A 419 -5.24 -26.18 25.43
C LYS A 419 -6.19 -24.99 25.45
N CYS A 420 -5.80 -23.93 24.74
CA CYS A 420 -6.66 -22.79 24.47
C CYS A 420 -7.94 -23.27 23.76
N THR A 421 -9.10 -22.86 24.27
CA THR A 421 -10.41 -23.26 23.73
C THR A 421 -10.73 -22.60 22.39
N LEU A 422 -10.00 -21.55 22.00
CA LEU A 422 -10.10 -20.91 20.69
C LEU A 422 -9.28 -21.68 19.65
N CYS A 423 -7.94 -21.63 19.77
CA CYS A 423 -7.06 -22.20 18.73
C CYS A 423 -6.84 -23.71 18.85
N GLY A 424 -7.04 -24.32 20.02
CA GLY A 424 -6.80 -25.76 20.25
C GLY A 424 -5.34 -26.22 20.14
N GLN A 425 -4.43 -25.34 19.72
CA GLN A 425 -3.01 -25.67 19.46
C GLN A 425 -2.10 -25.32 20.64
N ARG A 426 -2.21 -24.10 21.16
CA ARG A 426 -1.36 -23.61 22.26
C ARG A 426 -1.96 -23.92 23.61
N SER A 427 -1.11 -24.13 24.60
CA SER A 427 -1.54 -24.23 25.98
C SER A 427 -2.14 -22.89 26.43
N ALA A 428 -3.26 -22.96 27.14
CA ALA A 428 -3.87 -21.79 27.72
C ALA A 428 -2.94 -21.21 28.79
N VAL A 429 -2.77 -19.89 28.80
CA VAL A 429 -2.02 -19.19 29.84
C VAL A 429 -2.68 -19.50 31.19
N HIS A 430 -1.87 -19.83 32.21
CA HIS A 430 -2.34 -20.29 33.51
C HIS A 430 -1.39 -19.88 34.64
N GLY A 431 -1.87 -19.96 35.89
CA GLY A 431 -1.05 -19.77 37.09
C GLY A 431 -0.24 -21.04 37.43
N GLU A 432 0.14 -21.21 38.70
CA GLU A 432 0.93 -22.37 39.12
C GLU A 432 0.19 -23.71 38.95
N ASP A 433 -1.13 -23.74 39.18
CA ASP A 433 -1.97 -24.91 38.94
C ASP A 433 -2.24 -25.11 37.44
N THR A 434 -1.39 -25.93 36.81
CA THR A 434 -1.46 -26.32 35.39
C THR A 434 -2.60 -27.30 35.09
N SER A 435 -3.32 -27.81 36.10
CA SER A 435 -4.42 -28.75 35.89
C SER A 435 -5.58 -28.09 35.17
N ARG A 436 -6.42 -28.88 34.48
CA ARG A 436 -7.64 -28.39 33.84
C ARG A 436 -8.55 -27.59 34.80
N ARG A 437 -8.61 -27.99 36.08
CA ARG A 437 -9.39 -27.27 37.10
C ARG A 437 -8.72 -25.93 37.46
N GLY A 438 -7.39 -25.92 37.61
CA GLY A 438 -6.59 -24.72 37.83
C GLY A 438 -6.73 -23.69 36.72
N VAL A 439 -6.55 -24.10 35.47
CA VAL A 439 -6.71 -23.22 34.29
C VAL A 439 -8.12 -22.64 34.20
N ARG A 440 -9.16 -23.47 34.44
CA ARG A 440 -10.55 -22.98 34.44
C ARG A 440 -10.83 -22.02 35.58
N ARG A 441 -10.30 -22.28 36.77
CA ARG A 441 -10.41 -21.35 37.91
C ARG A 441 -9.71 -20.03 37.59
N PHE A 442 -8.50 -20.09 37.04
CA PHE A 442 -7.70 -18.92 36.63
C PHE A 442 -8.47 -17.99 35.70
N TRP A 443 -9.06 -18.52 34.63
CA TRP A 443 -9.81 -17.70 33.67
C TRP A 443 -11.23 -17.36 34.15
N GLY A 444 -11.83 -18.23 34.97
CA GLY A 444 -13.14 -18.01 35.58
C GLY A 444 -13.16 -16.81 36.52
N SER A 445 -12.17 -16.73 37.43
CA SER A 445 -12.01 -15.59 38.34
C SER A 445 -11.80 -14.29 37.57
N LEU A 446 -10.91 -14.30 36.56
CA LEU A 446 -10.65 -13.12 35.71
C LEU A 446 -11.91 -12.65 34.99
N ALA A 447 -12.68 -13.57 34.42
CA ALA A 447 -13.91 -13.23 33.71
C ALA A 447 -14.96 -12.62 34.65
N GLN A 448 -15.02 -13.08 35.91
CA GLN A 448 -15.91 -12.50 36.92
C GLN A 448 -15.48 -11.07 37.28
N GLU A 449 -14.20 -10.84 37.52
CA GLU A 449 -13.64 -9.52 37.85
C GLU A 449 -13.84 -8.51 36.70
N VAL A 450 -13.54 -8.91 35.46
CA VAL A 450 -13.77 -8.07 34.26
C VAL A 450 -15.25 -7.68 34.13
N ARG A 451 -16.17 -8.62 34.38
CA ARG A 451 -17.61 -8.34 34.34
C ARG A 451 -18.05 -7.40 35.46
N GLN A 452 -17.52 -7.58 36.67
CA GLN A 452 -17.82 -6.70 37.80
C GLN A 452 -17.30 -5.28 37.56
N GLN A 453 -16.08 -5.11 37.06
CA GLN A 453 -15.58 -3.78 36.71
C GLN A 453 -16.36 -3.16 35.56
N SER A 454 -16.70 -3.92 34.51
CA SER A 454 -17.50 -3.41 33.40
C SER A 454 -18.90 -2.98 33.85
N ALA A 455 -19.51 -3.74 34.78
CA ALA A 455 -20.78 -3.38 35.41
C ALA A 455 -20.66 -2.17 36.34
N ASN A 456 -19.55 -2.03 37.08
CA ASN A 456 -19.29 -0.88 37.93
C ASN A 456 -19.05 0.41 37.13
N VAL A 457 -18.34 0.32 35.99
CA VAL A 457 -18.14 1.45 35.07
C VAL A 457 -19.47 1.83 34.40
N ALA A 458 -20.25 0.86 33.93
CA ALA A 458 -21.57 1.12 33.38
C ALA A 458 -22.55 1.69 34.44
N GLY A 459 -22.46 1.22 35.68
CA GLY A 459 -23.23 1.73 36.81
C GLY A 459 -22.81 3.13 37.26
N ALA A 460 -21.51 3.45 37.23
CA ALA A 460 -20.99 4.77 37.53
C ALA A 460 -21.42 5.80 36.46
N LEU A 461 -21.34 5.44 35.18
CA LEU A 461 -21.82 6.27 34.07
C LEU A 461 -23.35 6.48 34.12
N ALA A 462 -24.11 5.47 34.55
CA ALA A 462 -25.55 5.60 34.77
C ALA A 462 -25.88 6.43 36.03
N GLY A 463 -25.05 6.36 37.07
CA GLY A 463 -25.17 7.14 38.31
C GLY A 463 -24.85 8.62 38.12
N GLU A 464 -23.83 8.96 37.33
CA GLU A 464 -23.53 10.35 36.93
C GLU A 464 -24.66 10.94 36.08
N HIS A 465 -25.25 10.15 35.17
CA HIS A 465 -26.44 10.55 34.41
C HIS A 465 -27.70 10.76 35.28
N ALA A 466 -27.80 10.06 36.41
CA ALA A 466 -28.90 10.22 37.36
C ALA A 466 -28.66 11.42 38.31
N ALA A 467 -27.42 11.68 38.71
CA ALA A 467 -27.04 12.84 39.51
C ALA A 467 -27.23 14.17 38.75
N LEU A 468 -27.02 14.17 37.43
CA LEU A 468 -27.35 15.30 36.54
C LEU A 468 -28.86 15.52 36.31
N LYS A 469 -29.73 14.62 36.81
CA LYS A 469 -31.19 14.71 36.73
C LYS A 469 -31.88 14.88 38.08
N ALA A 470 -31.14 14.99 39.18
CA ALA A 470 -31.72 15.34 40.47
C ALA A 470 -32.10 16.84 40.43
N PRO A 471 -33.39 17.22 40.55
CA PRO A 471 -33.75 18.63 40.60
C PRO A 471 -33.23 19.25 41.89
N ASP A 472 -32.59 20.43 41.76
CA ASP A 472 -32.23 21.29 42.87
C ASP A 472 -33.45 21.50 43.76
N GLY A 473 -33.44 20.89 44.94
CA GLY A 473 -34.39 21.14 46.00
C GLY A 473 -34.15 22.52 46.63
N SER A 474 -34.39 23.58 45.86
CA SER A 474 -34.54 24.94 46.38
C SER A 474 -35.64 25.64 45.59
N GLY A 475 -36.74 25.95 46.27
CA GLY A 475 -37.95 26.47 45.63
C GLY A 475 -39.07 26.68 46.63
N GLU A 476 -38.84 27.66 47.49
CA GLU A 476 -39.76 28.38 48.37
C GLU A 476 -41.27 28.21 48.09
N GLY A 477 -42.00 27.72 49.09
CA GLY A 477 -43.45 27.92 49.20
C GLY A 477 -43.76 29.35 49.63
N ARG A 478 -44.34 30.14 48.72
CA ARG A 478 -45.07 31.37 49.07
C ARG A 478 -46.53 31.01 49.31
N GLU A 479 -46.99 31.20 50.56
CA GLU A 479 -48.40 31.45 50.86
C GLU A 479 -48.67 32.96 50.82
N ARG A 480 -49.81 33.29 50.18
CA ARG A 480 -50.53 34.58 50.06
C ARG A 480 -50.08 35.57 49.00
#